data_AF-F0YH42-F1
#
_entry.id   AF-F0YH42-F1
#
_cell.length_a   1.000
_cell.length_b   1.000
_cell.length_c   1.000
_cell.angle_alpha   90.00
_cell.angle_beta   90.00
_cell.angle_gamma   90.00
#
_symmetry.space_group_name_H-M   'P 1'
#
loop_
_entity.id
_entity.type
_entity.pdbx_description
1 polymer ?
#
loop_
_entity_poly.entity_id
_entity_poly.type
_entity_poly.pdbx_seq_one_letter_code
_entity_poly.pdbx_strand_id
1 'polypeptide(L)'
;MSVDIKNYGDADKKLIKKLTAAGKFDASLDQKLNIEKVNVEVMVRWVNERLTELLGFEDDVVVNLVENMLTQTQDAFSGQVKRVDPKQLQIQLTGFLDRQAAPFVAELWKLLLDAQDAPHGIPRAFVERKKAELLKRQATRD
;
A
#
# COMPACT_ATOMS: atom_id res chain seq x y z
N MET A 1 4.48 -0.31 20.55
CA MET A 1 4.86 -1.73 20.29
C MET A 1 6.25 -1.75 19.68
N SER A 2 7.14 -2.66 20.10
CA SER A 2 8.45 -2.83 19.47
C SER A 2 8.29 -3.37 18.06
N VAL A 3 8.98 -2.76 17.08
CA VAL A 3 9.08 -3.31 15.73
C VAL A 3 9.99 -4.53 15.79
N ASP A 4 9.47 -5.71 15.45
CA ASP A 4 10.29 -6.92 15.39
C ASP A 4 11.14 -6.90 14.11
N ILE A 5 12.35 -6.35 14.25
CA ILE A 5 13.30 -6.18 13.14
C ILE A 5 14.25 -7.36 12.98
N LYS A 6 14.03 -8.49 13.67
CA LYS A 6 14.98 -9.61 13.68
C LYS A 6 15.29 -10.15 12.28
N ASN A 7 14.30 -10.15 11.40
CA ASN A 7 14.38 -10.73 10.05
C ASN A 7 14.82 -9.74 8.95
N TYR A 8 15.18 -8.51 9.30
CA TYR A 8 15.57 -7.47 8.33
C TYR A 8 17.09 -7.44 8.11
N GLY A 9 17.53 -7.04 6.92
CA GLY A 9 18.94 -6.75 6.63
C GLY A 9 19.46 -5.57 7.45
N ASP A 10 20.78 -5.45 7.62
CA ASP A 10 21.36 -4.40 8.49
C ASP A 10 21.09 -2.96 7.99
N ALA A 11 21.02 -2.77 6.67
CA ALA A 11 20.62 -1.51 6.06
C ALA A 11 19.17 -1.15 6.41
N ASP A 12 18.25 -2.09 6.23
CA ASP A 12 16.84 -1.94 6.56
C ASP A 12 16.65 -1.68 8.05
N LYS A 13 17.35 -2.42 8.93
CA LYS A 13 17.33 -2.21 10.38
C LYS A 13 17.72 -0.78 10.76
N LYS A 14 18.77 -0.23 10.13
CA LYS A 14 19.21 1.16 10.35
C LYS A 14 18.14 2.14 9.88
N LEU A 15 17.56 1.92 8.71
CA LEU A 15 16.52 2.80 8.16
C LEU A 15 15.24 2.75 9.00
N ILE A 16 14.79 1.57 9.44
CA ILE A 16 13.64 1.41 10.34
C ILE A 16 13.83 2.17 11.64
N LYS A 17 15.01 2.07 12.27
CA LYS A 17 15.33 2.84 13.48
C LYS A 17 15.24 4.35 13.23
N LYS A 18 15.79 4.83 12.11
CA LYS A 18 15.73 6.25 11.71
C LYS A 18 14.27 6.71 11.50
N LEU A 19 13.48 5.95 10.75
CA LEU A 19 12.08 6.29 10.46
C LEU A 19 11.20 6.22 11.71
N THR A 20 11.44 5.24 12.59
CA THR A 20 10.75 5.12 13.87
C THR A 20 11.03 6.33 14.76
N ALA A 21 12.30 6.70 14.93
CA ALA A 21 12.69 7.87 15.73
C ALA A 21 12.13 9.18 15.16
N ALA A 22 11.97 9.26 13.84
CA ALA A 22 11.39 10.42 13.15
C ALA A 22 9.85 10.41 13.08
N GLY A 23 9.17 9.42 13.67
CA GLY A 23 7.71 9.32 13.63
C GLY A 23 7.14 9.17 12.22
N LYS A 24 7.88 8.51 11.31
CA LYS A 24 7.53 8.40 9.88
C LYS A 24 6.70 7.17 9.53
N PHE A 25 6.31 6.35 10.51
CA PHE A 25 5.35 5.27 10.32
C PHE A 25 3.97 5.75 10.78
N ASP A 26 2.98 5.70 9.89
CA ASP A 26 1.59 6.03 10.22
C ASP A 26 1.00 4.97 11.17
N ALA A 27 0.11 5.39 12.07
CA ALA A 27 -0.54 4.49 13.03
C ALA A 27 -1.37 3.39 12.35
N SER A 28 -1.86 3.61 11.12
CA SER A 28 -2.57 2.58 10.36
C SER A 28 -1.71 1.35 10.12
N LEU A 29 -0.38 1.48 10.06
CA LEU A 29 0.56 0.38 9.79
C LEU A 29 0.65 -0.63 10.93
N ASP A 30 0.08 -0.33 12.10
CA ASP A 30 -0.01 -1.29 13.21
C ASP A 30 -1.30 -2.16 13.12
N GLN A 31 -2.22 -1.83 12.21
CA GLN A 31 -3.43 -2.62 11.98
C GLN A 31 -3.16 -3.83 11.08
N LYS A 32 -3.76 -4.97 11.43
CA LYS A 32 -3.60 -6.22 10.70
C LYS A 32 -4.46 -6.20 9.43
N LEU A 33 -3.81 -6.45 8.30
CA LEU A 33 -4.45 -6.64 7.01
C LEU A 33 -4.64 -8.14 6.71
N ASN A 34 -5.82 -8.53 6.25
CA ASN A 34 -6.05 -9.79 5.55
C ASN A 34 -6.18 -9.53 4.05
N ILE A 35 -5.09 -9.76 3.32
CA ILE A 35 -5.00 -9.48 1.89
C ILE A 35 -5.92 -10.37 1.04
N GLU A 36 -6.30 -11.56 1.52
CA GLU A 36 -7.23 -12.46 0.81
C GLU A 36 -8.65 -11.88 0.70
N LYS A 37 -8.99 -10.90 1.55
CA LYS A 37 -10.27 -10.19 1.51
C LYS A 37 -10.25 -8.96 0.59
N VAL A 38 -9.10 -8.64 0.00
CA VAL A 38 -8.90 -7.43 -0.80
C VAL A 38 -8.88 -7.80 -2.27
N ASN A 39 -9.53 -6.99 -3.10
CA ASN A 39 -9.38 -7.07 -4.54
C ASN A 39 -8.05 -6.42 -4.95
N VAL A 40 -6.99 -7.24 -5.00
CA VAL A 40 -5.63 -6.77 -5.29
C VAL A 40 -5.51 -6.14 -6.67
N GLU A 41 -6.23 -6.65 -7.67
CA GLU A 41 -6.20 -6.09 -9.03
C GLU A 41 -6.65 -4.62 -9.05
N VAL A 42 -7.73 -4.30 -8.34
CA VAL A 42 -8.22 -2.91 -8.20
C VAL A 42 -7.21 -2.04 -7.46
N MET A 43 -6.53 -2.61 -6.46
CA MET A 43 -5.50 -1.89 -5.70
C MET A 43 -4.25 -1.63 -6.54
N VAL A 44 -3.81 -2.57 -7.38
CA VAL A 44 -2.66 -2.39 -8.28
C VAL A 44 -2.93 -1.31 -9.31
N ARG A 45 -4.15 -1.23 -9.86
CA ARG A 45 -4.54 -0.13 -10.76
C ARG A 45 -4.44 1.24 -10.06
N TRP A 46 -4.97 1.35 -8.84
CA TRP A 46 -4.84 2.56 -8.05
C TRP A 46 -3.38 2.90 -7.73
N VAL A 47 -2.55 1.90 -7.42
CA VAL A 47 -1.11 2.08 -7.19
C VAL A 47 -0.43 2.67 -8.44
N ASN A 48 -0.73 2.17 -9.64
CA ASN A 48 -0.16 2.70 -10.87
C ASN A 48 -0.54 4.18 -11.09
N GLU A 49 -1.84 4.49 -10.99
CA GLU A 49 -2.34 5.87 -11.11
C GLU A 49 -1.67 6.79 -10.08
N ARG A 50 -1.62 6.35 -8.82
CA ARG A 50 -1.07 7.15 -7.72
C ARG A 50 0.43 7.36 -7.83
N LEU A 51 1.19 6.35 -8.25
CA LEU A 51 2.64 6.48 -8.47
C LEU A 51 2.93 7.39 -9.65
N THR A 52 2.18 7.27 -10.74
CA THR A 52 2.30 8.15 -11.91
C THR A 52 2.04 9.61 -11.54
N GLU A 53 1.05 9.89 -10.70
CA GLU A 53 0.81 11.23 -10.14
C GLU A 53 1.98 11.75 -9.29
N LEU A 54 2.57 10.89 -8.44
CA LEU A 54 3.62 11.28 -7.51
C LEU A 54 4.98 11.48 -8.19
N LEU A 55 5.27 10.71 -9.24
CA LEU A 55 6.54 10.71 -9.97
C LEU A 55 6.50 11.61 -11.21
N GLY A 56 5.32 11.83 -11.79
CA GLY A 56 5.14 12.53 -13.06
C GLY A 56 5.45 11.67 -14.29
N PHE A 57 5.73 10.38 -14.10
CA PHE A 57 5.96 9.39 -15.15
C PHE A 57 5.53 8.00 -14.65
N GLU A 58 5.28 7.09 -15.59
CA GLU A 58 4.97 5.69 -15.28
C GLU A 58 6.25 4.92 -14.96
N ASP A 59 6.31 4.31 -13.78
CA ASP A 59 7.44 3.51 -13.32
C ASP A 59 6.99 2.08 -13.02
N ASP A 60 7.03 1.22 -14.03
CA ASP A 60 6.64 -0.18 -13.94
C ASP A 60 7.45 -0.94 -12.88
N VAL A 61 8.69 -0.55 -12.59
CA VAL A 61 9.53 -1.25 -11.60
C VAL A 61 8.95 -1.04 -10.20
N VAL A 62 8.55 0.19 -9.87
CA VAL A 62 7.96 0.51 -8.57
C VAL A 62 6.55 -0.07 -8.45
N VAL A 63 5.75 -0.03 -9.52
CA VAL A 63 4.42 -0.67 -9.54
C VAL A 63 4.53 -2.17 -9.32
N ASN A 64 5.39 -2.85 -10.09
CA ASN A 64 5.63 -4.29 -9.95
C ASN A 64 6.17 -4.65 -8.56
N LEU A 65 6.99 -3.80 -7.95
CA LEU A 65 7.45 -4.02 -6.58
C LEU A 65 6.27 -4.08 -5.60
N VAL A 66 5.36 -3.10 -5.65
CA VAL A 66 4.18 -3.08 -4.79
C VAL A 66 3.27 -4.27 -5.09
N GLU A 67 2.99 -4.56 -6.36
CA GLU A 67 2.18 -5.71 -6.76
C GLU A 67 2.76 -7.02 -6.23
N ASN A 68 4.07 -7.25 -6.39
CA ASN A 68 4.73 -8.43 -5.86
C ASN A 68 4.61 -8.51 -4.33
N MET A 69 4.74 -7.40 -3.61
CA MET A 69 4.59 -7.39 -2.15
C MET A 69 3.15 -7.69 -1.70
N LEU A 70 2.14 -7.36 -2.50
CA LEU A 70 0.73 -7.65 -2.21
C LEU A 70 0.32 -9.07 -2.63
N THR A 71 0.93 -9.63 -3.68
CA THR A 71 0.53 -10.91 -4.28
C THR A 71 1.36 -12.09 -3.81
N GLN A 72 2.64 -11.89 -3.48
CA GLN A 72 3.52 -12.94 -2.94
C GLN A 72 3.23 -13.19 -1.46
N THR A 73 2.07 -13.78 -1.22
CA THR A 73 1.51 -14.08 0.11
C THR A 73 1.92 -15.46 0.61
N GLN A 74 2.77 -16.18 -0.12
CA GLN A 74 3.36 -17.45 0.29
C GLN A 74 4.88 -17.35 0.19
N ASP A 75 5.55 -17.80 1.25
CA ASP A 75 6.99 -17.95 1.21
C ASP A 75 7.36 -19.18 0.36
N ALA A 76 8.15 -18.96 -0.71
CA ALA A 76 8.44 -20.00 -1.70
C ALA A 76 9.22 -21.20 -1.14
N PHE A 77 9.89 -21.04 0.01
CA PHE A 77 10.72 -22.08 0.62
C PHE A 77 10.01 -22.82 1.75
N SER A 78 9.26 -22.10 2.59
CA SER A 78 8.58 -22.66 3.76
C SER A 78 7.10 -22.96 3.54
N GLY A 79 6.50 -22.46 2.44
CA GLY A 79 5.07 -22.60 2.15
C GLY A 79 4.16 -21.84 3.13
N GLN A 80 4.73 -21.05 4.03
CA GLN A 80 3.95 -20.32 5.03
C GLN A 80 3.28 -19.09 4.41
N VAL A 81 2.10 -18.75 4.94
CA VAL A 81 1.40 -17.51 4.59
C VAL A 81 2.26 -16.32 5.02
N LYS A 82 2.86 -15.67 4.03
CA LYS A 82 3.60 -14.42 4.18
C LYS A 82 2.60 -13.29 4.27
N ARG A 83 2.53 -12.68 5.46
CA ARG A 83 1.75 -11.47 5.66
C ARG A 83 2.47 -10.30 5.02
N VAL A 84 1.71 -9.42 4.38
CA VAL A 84 2.24 -8.13 3.90
C VAL A 84 2.67 -7.33 5.13
N ASP A 85 3.96 -6.99 5.21
CA ASP A 85 4.49 -6.12 6.26
C ASP A 85 4.49 -4.67 5.76
N PRO A 86 3.63 -3.79 6.33
CA PRO A 86 3.54 -2.40 5.90
C PRO A 86 4.83 -1.60 6.13
N LYS A 87 5.61 -1.96 7.16
CA LYS A 87 6.88 -1.28 7.45
C LYS A 87 7.93 -1.69 6.44
N GLN A 88 7.99 -2.97 6.08
CA GLN A 88 8.86 -3.41 4.97
C GLN A 88 8.46 -2.77 3.64
N LEU A 89 7.15 -2.64 3.36
CA LEU A 89 6.65 -1.96 2.16
C LEU A 89 7.16 -0.51 2.09
N GLN A 90 7.05 0.24 3.19
CA GLN A 90 7.57 1.59 3.26
C GLN A 90 9.10 1.65 3.10
N ILE A 91 9.84 0.73 3.70
CA ILE A 91 11.31 0.66 3.59
C ILE A 91 11.74 0.45 2.14
N GLN A 92 11.15 -0.54 1.47
CA GLN A 92 11.44 -0.84 0.06
C GLN A 92 11.12 0.35 -0.84
N LEU A 93 9.96 0.98 -0.63
CA LEU A 93 9.55 2.15 -1.42
C LEU A 93 10.33 3.43 -1.11
N THR A 94 10.93 3.55 0.08
CA THR A 94 11.77 4.71 0.43
C THR A 94 12.98 4.84 -0.50
N GLY A 95 13.49 3.73 -1.04
CA GLY A 95 14.58 3.75 -2.02
C GLY A 95 14.21 4.41 -3.35
N PHE A 96 12.91 4.45 -3.70
CA PHE A 96 12.40 4.99 -4.96
C PHE A 96 11.71 6.35 -4.77
N LEU A 97 10.90 6.47 -3.71
CA LEU A 97 10.04 7.62 -3.46
C LEU A 97 10.60 8.62 -2.44
N ASP A 98 11.71 8.26 -1.76
CA ASP A 98 12.34 9.05 -0.69
C ASP A 98 11.28 9.52 0.33
N ARG A 99 11.10 10.84 0.46
CA ARG A 99 10.14 11.49 1.37
C ARG A 99 8.67 11.25 1.02
N GLN A 100 8.36 10.84 -0.21
CA GLN A 100 7.00 10.51 -0.64
C GLN A 100 6.58 9.08 -0.24
N ALA A 101 7.51 8.22 0.17
CA ALA A 101 7.19 6.84 0.55
C ALA A 101 6.24 6.75 1.75
N ALA A 102 6.50 7.52 2.81
CA ALA A 102 5.69 7.51 4.02
C ALA A 102 4.21 7.89 3.77
N PRO A 103 3.90 9.05 3.12
CA PRO A 103 2.51 9.39 2.83
C PRO A 103 1.86 8.41 1.85
N PHE A 104 2.58 7.93 0.84
CA PHE A 104 2.06 6.95 -0.11
C PHE A 104 1.65 5.64 0.57
N VAL A 105 2.53 5.06 1.40
CA VAL A 105 2.23 3.80 2.09
C VAL A 105 1.13 3.96 3.12
N ALA A 106 1.06 5.09 3.81
CA ALA A 106 -0.05 5.38 4.72
C ALA A 106 -1.40 5.41 3.97
N GLU A 107 -1.45 6.06 2.81
CA GLU A 107 -2.63 6.11 1.97
C GLU A 107 -3.03 4.73 1.45
N LEU A 108 -2.07 3.99 0.87
CA LEU A 108 -2.27 2.63 0.39
C LEU A 108 -2.79 1.71 1.50
N TRP A 109 -2.16 1.74 2.69
CA TRP A 109 -2.54 0.84 3.78
C TRP A 109 -3.95 1.13 4.29
N LYS A 110 -4.35 2.40 4.37
CA LYS A 110 -5.73 2.78 4.75
C LYS A 110 -6.75 2.28 3.74
N LEU A 111 -6.45 2.33 2.44
CA LEU A 111 -7.32 1.76 1.41
C LEU A 111 -7.41 0.24 1.50
N LEU A 112 -6.30 -0.45 1.75
CA LEU A 112 -6.28 -1.90 1.95
C LEU A 112 -7.11 -2.32 3.18
N LEU A 113 -7.00 -1.57 4.27
CA LEU A 113 -7.79 -1.79 5.49
C LEU A 113 -9.29 -1.53 5.26
N ASP A 114 -9.63 -0.51 4.48
CA ASP A 114 -11.03 -0.25 4.12
C ASP A 114 -11.58 -1.34 3.18
N ALA A 115 -10.76 -1.80 2.23
CA ALA A 115 -11.11 -2.86 1.30
C ALA A 115 -11.43 -4.19 1.99
N GLN A 116 -10.63 -4.63 2.98
CA GLN A 116 -10.86 -5.92 3.67
C GLN A 116 -12.20 -5.98 4.43
N ASP A 117 -12.76 -4.81 4.79
CA ASP A 117 -14.03 -4.67 5.51
C ASP A 117 -15.20 -4.33 4.58
N ALA A 118 -14.94 -4.11 3.28
CA ALA A 118 -15.91 -3.71 2.30
C ALA A 118 -16.38 -4.87 1.40
N PRO A 119 -17.62 -4.82 0.87
CA PRO A 119 -18.09 -5.80 -0.10
C PRO A 119 -17.17 -5.89 -1.33
N HIS A 120 -16.96 -7.11 -1.80
CA HIS A 120 -16.10 -7.42 -2.96
C HIS A 120 -14.63 -7.02 -2.81
N GLY A 121 -14.17 -6.66 -1.61
CA GLY A 121 -12.78 -6.29 -1.36
C GLY A 121 -12.38 -4.97 -2.01
N ILE A 122 -13.33 -4.05 -2.23
CA ILE A 122 -13.11 -2.76 -2.89
C ILE A 122 -13.26 -1.64 -1.87
N PRO A 123 -12.31 -0.71 -1.75
CA PRO A 123 -12.43 0.43 -0.84
C PRO A 123 -13.71 1.23 -1.10
N ARG A 124 -14.42 1.63 -0.04
CA ARG A 124 -15.63 2.47 -0.09
C ARG A 124 -15.34 3.79 -0.81
N ALA A 125 -14.15 4.36 -0.60
CA ALA A 125 -13.70 5.57 -1.27
C ALA A 125 -13.76 5.46 -2.81
N PHE A 126 -13.53 4.27 -3.39
CA PHE A 126 -13.57 4.08 -4.84
C PHE A 126 -15.01 4.04 -5.35
N VAL A 127 -15.89 3.40 -4.58
CA VAL A 127 -17.33 3.35 -4.88
C VAL A 127 -17.92 4.75 -4.83
N GLU A 128 -17.56 5.55 -3.82
CA GLU A 128 -18.02 6.93 -3.68
C GLU A 128 -17.50 7.84 -4.80
N ARG A 129 -16.21 7.74 -5.16
CA ARG A 129 -15.64 8.47 -6.31
C ARG A 129 -16.40 8.15 -7.61
N LYS A 130 -16.64 6.86 -7.89
CA LYS A 130 -17.37 6.45 -9.11
C LYS A 130 -18.82 6.93 -9.12
N LYS A 131 -19.51 6.90 -7.97
CA LYS A 131 -20.87 7.47 -7.83
C LYS A 131 -20.88 8.99 -8.11
N ALA A 132 -19.92 9.72 -7.56
CA ALA A 132 -19.80 11.16 -7.75
C ALA A 132 -19.53 11.54 -9.22
N GLU A 133 -18.70 10.77 -9.94
CA GLU A 133 -18.45 10.98 -11.37
C GLU A 133 -19.70 10.78 -12.24
N LEU A 134 -20.52 9.76 -11.94
CA LEU A 134 -21.77 9.50 -12.66
C LEU A 134 -22.78 10.63 -12.45
N LEU A 135 -22.95 11.11 -11.22
CA LEU A 135 -23.85 12.22 -10.90
C LEU A 135 -23.39 13.52 -11.59
N LYS A 136 -22.08 13.80 -11.62
CA LYS A 136 -21.54 14.95 -12.35
C LYS A 136 -21.83 14.85 -13.84
N ARG A 137 -21.60 13.69 -14.48
CA ARG A 137 -21.89 13.48 -15.91
C ARG A 137 -23.36 13.61 -16.26
N GLN A 138 -24.26 13.28 -15.33
CA GLN A 138 -25.71 13.49 -15.52
C GLN A 138 -26.07 14.97 -15.40
N ALA A 139 -25.50 15.68 -14.43
CA ALA A 139 -25.76 17.10 -14.21
C ALA A 139 -25.19 18.03 -15.30
N THR A 140 -24.14 17.64 -16.02
CA THR A 140 -23.63 18.43 -17.17
C THR A 140 -24.36 18.16 -18.49
N ARG A 141 -25.37 17.28 -18.48
CA ARG A 141 -26.08 16.85 -19.69
C ARG A 141 -27.51 17.40 -19.78
N ASP A 142 -27.89 18.28 -18.85
CA ASP A 142 -29.06 19.16 -18.87
C ASP A 142 -28.60 20.61 -19.13
#